data_AF-A0A921F0V0-F1
#
_entry.id   AF-A0A921F0V0-F1
#
_cell.length_a   1.000
_cell.length_b   1.000
_cell.length_c   1.000
_cell.angle_alpha   90.00
_cell.angle_beta   90.00
_cell.angle_gamma   90.00
#
_symmetry.space_group_name_H-M   'P 1'
#
loop_
_entity.id
_entity.type
_entity.pdbx_description
1 polymer ?
#
loop_
_entity_poly.entity_id
_entity_poly.type
_entity_poly.pdbx_seq_one_letter_code
_entity_poly.pdbx_strand_id
1 'polypeptide(L)'
;LGQAFEFDEPDFTMTTGRQPVIPEDSHVRLAHPDLNSGTRILRRGYNFTDGSDGFGHLDAGLFFICFQRDPVAQFVPLQRQLSRSDALNEYITHTSSGMYACPPGLGAGQWWGQQLLEG
;
A
#
# COMPACT_ATOMS: atom_id res chain seq x y z
N LEU A 1 -17.99 2.85 5.23
CA LEU A 1 -17.45 1.52 5.67
C LEU A 1 -18.04 1.20 7.05
N GLY A 2 -19.34 0.91 7.13
CA GLY A 2 -20.04 0.83 8.43
C GLY A 2 -20.28 2.18 9.14
N GLN A 3 -19.56 3.24 8.76
CA GLN A 3 -19.65 4.60 9.30
C GLN A 3 -20.08 5.65 8.27
N ALA A 4 -20.27 6.91 8.70
CA ALA A 4 -20.94 7.98 7.96
C ALA A 4 -19.99 8.91 7.18
N PHE A 5 -18.77 9.13 7.68
CA PHE A 5 -17.78 10.03 7.10
C PHE A 5 -16.48 9.31 6.74
N GLU A 6 -15.68 9.91 5.84
CA GLU A 6 -14.43 9.32 5.34
C GLU A 6 -13.38 9.08 6.43
N PHE A 7 -13.36 9.91 7.47
CA PHE A 7 -12.39 9.86 8.57
C PHE A 7 -12.86 9.06 9.78
N ASP A 8 -14.05 8.46 9.71
CA ASP A 8 -14.55 7.65 10.79
C ASP A 8 -13.75 6.34 10.87
N GLU A 9 -13.38 5.96 12.09
CA GLU A 9 -12.61 4.74 12.32
C GLU A 9 -13.44 3.50 11.89
N PRO A 10 -12.88 2.61 11.05
CA PRO A 10 -13.57 1.37 10.68
C PRO A 10 -13.82 0.47 11.90
N ASP A 11 -15.06 0.03 12.09
CA ASP A 11 -15.38 -0.96 13.12
C ASP A 11 -15.41 -2.38 12.53
N PHE A 12 -14.36 -3.16 12.79
CA PHE A 12 -14.21 -4.54 12.31
C PHE A 12 -15.01 -5.57 13.12
N THR A 13 -15.64 -5.16 14.23
CA THR A 13 -16.44 -6.02 15.11
C THR A 13 -17.93 -6.00 14.77
N MET A 14 -18.38 -5.00 14.01
CA MET A 14 -19.77 -4.90 13.56
C MET A 14 -20.17 -6.09 12.69
N THR A 15 -21.33 -6.68 12.99
CA THR A 15 -21.90 -7.81 12.26
C THR A 15 -23.35 -7.53 11.85
N THR A 16 -23.74 -7.99 10.66
CA THR A 16 -25.15 -8.14 10.27
C THR A 16 -25.48 -9.63 10.23
N GLY A 17 -26.26 -10.10 11.21
CA GLY A 17 -26.46 -11.53 11.45
C GLY A 17 -25.16 -12.23 11.84
N ARG A 18 -24.69 -13.17 11.03
CA ARG A 18 -23.43 -13.91 11.24
C ARG A 18 -22.26 -13.39 10.39
N GLN A 19 -22.48 -12.35 9.58
CA GLN A 19 -21.48 -11.84 8.66
C GLN A 19 -20.94 -10.49 9.15
N PRO A 20 -19.62 -10.26 9.10
CA PRO A 20 -19.04 -8.94 9.35
C PRO A 20 -19.59 -7.90 8.38
N VAL A 21 -19.86 -6.68 8.87
CA VAL A 21 -20.27 -5.55 8.02
C VAL A 21 -19.11 -5.13 7.09
N ILE A 22 -17.88 -5.21 7.58
CA ILE A 22 -16.66 -5.10 6.77
C ILE A 22 -16.15 -6.52 6.53
N PRO A 23 -16.25 -7.05 5.29
CA PRO A 23 -15.84 -8.41 4.96
C PRO A 23 -14.42 -8.75 5.42
N GLU A 24 -14.19 -10.02 5.77
CA GLU A 24 -12.88 -10.49 6.25
C GLU A 24 -11.76 -10.33 5.22
N ASP A 25 -12.11 -10.40 3.94
CA ASP A 25 -11.26 -10.23 2.76
C ASP A 25 -11.19 -8.79 2.23
N SER A 26 -11.80 -7.83 2.94
CA SER A 26 -11.77 -6.42 2.54
C SER A 26 -10.35 -5.85 2.57
N HIS A 27 -9.91 -5.23 1.47
CA HIS A 27 -8.61 -4.55 1.38
C HIS A 27 -8.33 -3.61 2.57
N VAL A 28 -9.31 -2.78 2.96
CA VAL A 28 -9.15 -1.82 4.07
C VAL A 28 -8.96 -2.55 5.40
N ARG A 29 -9.67 -3.67 5.63
CA ARG A 29 -9.53 -4.49 6.84
C ARG A 29 -8.17 -5.17 6.89
N LEU A 30 -7.80 -5.84 5.79
CA LEU A 30 -6.53 -6.57 5.69
C LEU A 30 -5.32 -5.64 5.73
N ALA A 31 -5.44 -4.40 5.25
CA ALA A 31 -4.36 -3.43 5.29
C ALA A 31 -4.35 -2.57 6.58
N HIS A 32 -5.33 -2.74 7.48
CA HIS A 32 -5.47 -1.88 8.65
C HIS A 32 -4.36 -2.12 9.69
N PRO A 33 -3.78 -1.07 10.31
CA PRO A 33 -2.74 -1.23 11.33
C PRO A 33 -3.14 -2.12 12.50
N ASP A 34 -4.40 -2.08 12.92
CA ASP A 34 -4.91 -2.90 14.03
C ASP A 34 -4.84 -4.39 13.75
N LEU A 35 -4.91 -4.79 12.47
CA LEU A 35 -4.76 -6.19 12.06
C LEU A 35 -3.33 -6.53 11.62
N ASN A 36 -2.41 -5.56 11.70
CA ASN A 36 -1.03 -5.66 11.22
C ASN A 36 -0.01 -5.22 12.29
N SER A 37 -0.28 -5.49 13.57
CA SER A 37 0.62 -5.15 14.69
C SER A 37 1.02 -3.67 14.76
N GLY A 38 0.10 -2.77 14.39
CA GLY A 38 0.35 -1.33 14.35
C GLY A 38 1.20 -0.87 13.17
N THR A 39 1.49 -1.74 12.19
CA THR A 39 2.25 -1.39 11.00
C THR A 39 1.59 -0.26 10.24
N ARG A 40 2.36 0.77 9.91
CA ARG A 40 1.94 1.89 9.08
C ARG A 40 2.96 2.13 7.98
N ILE A 41 2.49 2.46 6.79
CA ILE A 41 3.30 2.90 5.65
C ILE A 41 2.72 4.21 5.12
N LEU A 42 3.59 5.11 4.63
CA LEU A 42 3.12 6.32 3.96
C LEU A 42 2.88 6.00 2.48
N ARG A 43 1.62 5.88 2.07
CA ARG A 43 1.24 5.66 0.67
C ARG A 43 1.18 7.00 -0.07
N ARG A 44 1.82 7.08 -1.24
CA ARG A 44 1.82 8.26 -2.12
C ARG A 44 1.80 7.83 -3.59
N GLY A 45 0.72 7.20 -4.01
CA GLY A 45 0.57 6.67 -5.36
C GLY A 45 0.16 7.73 -6.39
N TYR A 46 0.40 7.42 -7.66
CA TYR A 46 -0.01 8.22 -8.82
C TYR A 46 -0.72 7.33 -9.83
N ASN A 47 -1.83 7.81 -10.39
CA ASN A 47 -2.51 7.08 -11.47
C ASN A 47 -1.70 7.17 -12.76
N PHE A 48 -1.77 6.14 -13.59
CA PHE A 48 -1.25 6.17 -14.95
C PHE A 48 -2.27 5.63 -15.95
N THR A 49 -2.12 6.09 -17.19
CA THR A 49 -2.84 5.62 -18.37
C THR A 49 -1.87 5.71 -19.54
N ASP A 50 -1.49 4.58 -20.12
CA ASP A 50 -0.54 4.50 -21.24
C ASP A 50 -1.19 3.83 -22.46
N GLY A 51 -2.29 4.42 -22.91
CA GLY A 51 -3.01 3.99 -24.11
C GLY A 51 -3.68 2.62 -23.95
N SER A 52 -3.40 1.70 -24.88
CA SER A 52 -4.00 0.38 -24.96
C SER A 52 -2.90 -0.68 -24.93
N ASP A 53 -3.13 -1.77 -24.20
CA ASP A 53 -2.20 -2.90 -24.03
C ASP A 53 -1.93 -3.71 -25.33
N GLY A 54 -2.35 -3.20 -26.49
CA GLY A 54 -2.28 -3.86 -27.79
C GLY A 54 -3.39 -4.89 -28.03
N PHE A 55 -4.17 -5.24 -27.00
CA PHE A 55 -5.32 -6.15 -27.07
C PHE A 55 -6.67 -5.45 -26.86
N GLY A 56 -6.64 -4.13 -26.65
CA GLY A 56 -7.83 -3.30 -26.54
C GLY A 56 -8.26 -3.04 -25.10
N HIS A 57 -7.49 -3.49 -24.10
CA HIS A 57 -7.69 -3.03 -22.73
C HIS A 57 -6.89 -1.75 -22.48
N LEU A 58 -7.44 -0.88 -21.63
CA LEU A 58 -6.76 0.32 -21.18
C LEU A 58 -5.54 -0.09 -20.34
N ASP A 59 -4.34 0.30 -20.74
CA ASP A 59 -3.16 0.14 -19.89
C ASP A 59 -3.19 1.24 -18.83
N ALA A 60 -3.87 0.97 -17.72
CA ALA A 60 -4.10 1.93 -16.68
C ALA A 60 -4.01 1.28 -15.30
N GLY A 61 -3.60 2.08 -14.33
CA GLY A 61 -3.50 1.60 -12.97
C GLY A 61 -2.88 2.63 -12.05
N LEU A 62 -2.13 2.12 -11.08
CA LEU A 62 -1.54 2.90 -10.01
C LEU A 62 -0.04 2.61 -9.92
N PHE A 63 0.78 3.65 -10.07
CA PHE A 63 2.13 3.64 -9.53
C PHE A 63 2.03 3.72 -8.01
N PHE A 64 1.96 2.55 -7.38
CA PHE A 64 1.95 2.46 -5.92
C PHE A 64 3.35 2.75 -5.38
N ILE A 65 3.49 3.89 -4.71
CA ILE A 65 4.72 4.28 -4.00
C ILE A 65 4.40 4.32 -2.51
N CYS A 66 5.26 3.71 -1.71
CA CYS A 66 5.17 3.80 -0.26
C CYS A 66 6.53 4.04 0.39
N PHE A 67 6.50 4.70 1.54
CA PHE A 67 7.67 4.96 2.36
C PHE A 67 7.49 4.32 3.73
N GLN A 68 8.56 3.66 4.19
CA GLN A 68 8.64 2.97 5.46
C GLN A 68 10.09 2.97 5.94
N ARG A 69 10.28 2.75 7.23
CA ARG A 69 11.62 2.70 7.84
C ARG A 69 12.27 1.34 7.63
N ASP A 70 11.48 0.27 7.73
CA ASP A 70 11.92 -1.11 7.52
C ASP A 70 10.91 -1.84 6.62
N PRO A 71 11.24 -2.11 5.34
CA PRO A 71 10.34 -2.83 4.45
C PRO A 71 10.09 -4.28 4.87
N VAL A 72 11.06 -4.93 5.53
CA VAL A 72 10.92 -6.33 5.98
C VAL A 72 9.93 -6.44 7.13
N ALA A 73 9.93 -5.45 8.02
CA ALA A 73 8.99 -5.39 9.13
C ALA A 73 7.63 -4.76 8.76
N GLN A 74 7.55 -3.94 7.70
CA GLN A 74 6.36 -3.14 7.40
C GLN A 74 5.66 -3.55 6.08
N PHE A 75 6.27 -3.25 4.93
CA PHE A 75 5.61 -3.45 3.63
C PHE A 75 5.47 -4.93 3.26
N VAL A 76 6.52 -5.73 3.48
CA VAL A 76 6.56 -7.14 3.10
C VAL A 76 5.47 -7.98 3.79
N PRO A 77 5.29 -7.93 5.14
CA PRO A 77 4.23 -8.70 5.79
C PRO A 77 2.83 -8.22 5.36
N LEU A 78 2.63 -6.91 5.22
CA LEU A 78 1.38 -6.33 4.74
C LEU A 78 1.02 -6.85 3.34
N GLN A 79 1.95 -6.78 2.40
CA GLN A 79 1.74 -7.26 1.04
C GLN A 79 1.51 -8.78 0.99
N ARG A 80 2.20 -9.56 1.85
CA ARG A 80 1.95 -11.01 1.97
C ARG A 80 0.54 -11.31 2.47
N GLN A 81 0.02 -10.55 3.42
CA GLN A 81 -1.36 -10.68 3.87
C GLN A 81 -2.35 -10.38 2.73
N LEU A 82 -2.16 -9.27 2.03
CA LEU A 82 -3.01 -8.87 0.90
C LEU A 82 -2.97 -9.91 -0.23
N SER A 83 -1.78 -10.41 -0.60
CA SER A 83 -1.62 -11.37 -1.69
C SER A 83 -2.38 -12.69 -1.51
N ARG A 84 -2.76 -13.06 -0.28
CA ARG A 84 -3.40 -14.34 0.02
C ARG A 84 -4.92 -14.29 0.01
N SER A 85 -5.50 -13.14 0.38
CA SER A 85 -6.90 -13.08 0.81
C SER A 85 -7.61 -11.79 0.43
N ASP A 86 -6.95 -10.85 -0.22
CA ASP A 86 -7.59 -9.58 -0.58
C ASP A 86 -8.48 -9.73 -1.82
N ALA A 87 -9.76 -9.37 -1.66
CA ALA A 87 -10.75 -9.36 -2.74
C ALA A 87 -10.35 -8.40 -3.88
N LEU A 88 -9.53 -7.38 -3.62
CA LEU A 88 -9.06 -6.45 -4.66
C LEU A 88 -8.18 -7.16 -5.71
N ASN A 89 -7.55 -8.28 -5.37
CA ASN A 89 -6.65 -9.01 -6.27
C ASN A 89 -7.34 -9.53 -7.54
N GLU A 90 -8.67 -9.66 -7.56
CA GLU A 90 -9.42 -10.02 -8.77
C GLU A 90 -9.32 -8.92 -9.85
N TYR A 91 -9.07 -7.68 -9.46
CA TYR A 91 -9.14 -6.49 -10.33
C TYR A 91 -7.80 -5.84 -10.61
N ILE A 92 -6.73 -6.29 -9.95
CA ILE A 92 -5.39 -5.70 -10.08
C ILE A 92 -4.34 -6.77 -10.33
N THR A 93 -3.25 -6.39 -10.98
CA THR A 93 -2.06 -7.23 -11.11
C THR A 93 -0.83 -6.38 -10.87
N HIS A 94 0.10 -6.91 -10.06
CA HIS A 94 1.41 -6.29 -9.88
C HIS A 94 2.30 -6.65 -11.07
N THR A 95 2.54 -5.70 -11.97
CA THR A 95 3.32 -5.91 -13.20
C THR A 95 4.79 -5.53 -13.05
N SER A 96 5.14 -4.69 -12.06
CA SER A 96 6.52 -4.26 -11.80
C SER A 96 6.74 -3.98 -10.31
N SER A 97 8.02 -3.99 -9.89
CA SER A 97 8.41 -3.69 -8.51
C SER A 97 9.82 -3.09 -8.45
N GLY A 98 10.07 -2.27 -7.44
CA GLY A 98 11.39 -1.73 -7.12
C GLY A 98 11.48 -1.37 -5.64
N MET A 99 12.65 -1.57 -5.05
CA MET A 99 12.93 -1.22 -3.66
C MET A 99 14.22 -0.41 -3.60
N TYR A 100 14.15 0.76 -2.97
CA TYR A 100 15.22 1.74 -2.95
C TYR A 100 15.43 2.28 -1.53
N ALA A 101 16.68 2.55 -1.17
CA ALA A 101 17.00 3.34 0.01
C ALA A 101 16.85 4.82 -0.33
N CYS A 102 16.06 5.56 0.46
CA CYS A 102 15.90 7.01 0.32
C CYS A 102 16.78 7.68 1.39
N PRO A 103 17.95 8.25 1.02
CA PRO A 103 18.81 8.93 1.99
C PRO A 103 18.13 10.18 2.57
N PRO A 104 18.58 10.66 3.75
CA PRO A 104 18.09 11.90 4.32
C PRO A 104 18.40 13.09 3.40
N GLY A 105 17.69 14.20 3.63
CA GLY A 105 17.93 15.45 2.90
C GLY A 105 19.36 15.99 3.11
N LEU A 106 19.82 16.79 2.15
CA LEU A 106 21.16 17.37 2.13
C LEU A 106 21.27 18.60 3.03
N GLY A 107 22.42 18.73 3.71
CA GLY A 107 22.86 19.98 4.32
C GLY A 107 23.52 20.94 3.31
N ALA A 108 23.81 22.16 3.75
CA ALA A 108 24.51 23.14 2.91
C ALA A 108 25.88 22.61 2.48
N GLY A 109 26.17 22.67 1.18
CA GLY A 109 27.42 22.17 0.59
C GLY A 109 27.50 20.64 0.43
N GLN A 110 26.47 19.88 0.81
CA GLN A 110 26.44 18.43 0.62
C GLN A 110 25.89 18.02 -0.76
N TRP A 111 26.21 16.80 -1.20
CA TRP A 111 25.72 16.22 -2.46
C TRP A 111 25.05 14.84 -2.26
N TRP A 112 24.18 14.44 -3.20
CA TRP A 112 23.41 13.19 -3.12
C TRP A 112 24.31 11.96 -3.24
N GLY A 113 24.37 11.16 -2.17
CA GLY A 113 25.23 9.98 -2.10
C GLY A 113 26.50 10.22 -1.29
N GLN A 114 26.81 11.47 -0.91
CA GLN A 114 27.98 11.79 -0.11
C GLN A 114 28.07 10.96 1.18
N GLN A 115 26.98 10.90 1.96
CA GLN A 115 26.94 10.15 3.22
C GLN A 115 27.11 8.64 3.05
N LEU A 116 26.88 8.10 1.85
CA LEU A 116 27.03 6.68 1.55
C LEU A 116 28.42 6.37 0.96
N LEU A 117 28.93 7.27 0.12
CA LEU A 117 30.10 7.03 -0.72
C LEU A 117 31.41 7.57 -0.12
N GLU A 118 31.35 8.58 0.75
CA GLU A 118 32.54 9.21 1.34
C GLU A 118 32.81 8.83 2.81
N GLY A 119 31.81 8.31 3.53
CA GLY A 119 31.97 7.67 4.86
C GLY A 119 32.68 8.51 5.92
#